data_AF-A0A2V7HNK7-F1
#
_entry.id   AF-A0A2V7HNK7-F1
#
_cell.length_a   1.000
_cell.length_b   1.000
_cell.length_c   1.000
_cell.angle_alpha   90.00
_cell.angle_beta   90.00
_cell.angle_gamma   90.00
#
_symmetry.space_group_name_H-M   'P 1'
#
loop_
_entity.id
_entity.type
_entity.pdbx_description
1 polymer ?
#
loop_
_entity_poly.entity_id
_entity_poly.type
_entity_poly.pdbx_seq_one_letter_code
_entity_poly.pdbx_strand_id
1 'polypeptide(L)'
;MRRQCEELHTRRREYIASLDDRALRDPILWAGDRGPVRLPRWQAMVHCANHGTQHRSEIAAMLTDLGHSPGDLDFILYCRDQAQA
;
A
#
# COMPACT_ATOMS: atom_id res chain seq x y z
N MET A 1 0.73 10.14 -16.26
CA MET A 1 0.29 9.54 -14.97
C MET A 1 0.26 8.01 -15.00
N ARG A 2 -0.50 7.34 -15.88
CA ARG A 2 -0.60 5.85 -15.89
C ARG A 2 0.75 5.12 -16.02
N ARG A 3 1.56 5.46 -17.03
CA ARG A 3 2.90 4.87 -17.25
C ARG A 3 3.81 5.01 -16.02
N GLN A 4 3.89 6.20 -15.44
CA GLN A 4 4.68 6.46 -14.24
C GLN A 4 4.19 5.62 -13.05
N CYS A 5 2.88 5.41 -12.94
CA CYS A 5 2.30 4.54 -11.93
C CYS A 5 2.73 3.09 -12.15
N GLU A 6 2.65 2.59 -13.37
CA GLU A 6 3.08 1.23 -13.75
C GLU A 6 4.57 1.00 -13.46
N GLU A 7 5.43 1.95 -13.84
CA GLU A 7 6.87 1.92 -13.55
C GLU A 7 7.13 1.88 -12.05
N LEU A 8 6.44 2.71 -11.26
CA LEU A 8 6.54 2.72 -9.81
C LEU A 8 6.06 1.39 -9.20
N HIS A 9 4.97 0.82 -9.72
CA HIS A 9 4.45 -0.47 -9.28
C HIS A 9 5.44 -1.60 -9.51
N THR A 10 6.11 -1.64 -10.67
CA THR A 10 7.15 -2.63 -10.98
C THR A 10 8.34 -2.50 -10.03
N ARG A 11 8.90 -1.28 -9.90
CA ARG A 11 10.02 -1.02 -8.98
C ARG A 11 9.67 -1.37 -7.53
N ARG A 12 8.44 -1.08 -7.10
CA ARG A 12 7.98 -1.44 -5.74
C ARG A 12 7.94 -2.95 -5.54
N ARG A 13 7.45 -3.71 -6.52
CA ARG A 13 7.41 -5.18 -6.44
C ARG A 13 8.82 -5.75 -6.34
N GLU A 14 9.72 -5.31 -7.21
CA GLU A 14 11.14 -5.73 -7.19
C GLU A 14 11.82 -5.40 -5.87
N TYR A 15 11.58 -4.21 -5.33
CA TYR A 15 12.10 -3.80 -4.02
C TYR A 15 11.56 -4.68 -2.89
N ILE A 16 10.25 -4.94 -2.84
CA ILE A 16 9.66 -5.81 -1.80
C ILE A 16 10.23 -7.22 -1.89
N ALA A 17 10.38 -7.76 -3.09
CA ALA A 17 10.88 -9.11 -3.32
C ALA A 17 12.35 -9.30 -2.91
N SER A 18 13.13 -8.21 -2.81
CA SER A 18 14.54 -8.29 -2.40
C SER A 18 14.75 -8.19 -0.88
N LEU A 19 13.70 -7.95 -0.09
CA LEU A 19 13.80 -7.81 1.36
C LEU A 19 13.69 -9.16 2.06
N ASP A 20 14.62 -9.42 2.97
CA ASP A 20 14.54 -10.51 3.95
C ASP A 20 14.08 -9.99 5.33
N ASP A 21 13.89 -10.91 6.29
CA ASP A 21 13.45 -10.58 7.66
C ASP A 21 14.40 -9.60 8.36
N ARG A 22 15.70 -9.66 8.07
CA ARG A 22 16.69 -8.75 8.63
C ARG A 22 16.48 -7.35 8.07
N ALA A 23 16.40 -7.22 6.75
CA ALA A 23 16.17 -5.97 6.05
C ALA A 23 14.82 -5.35 6.45
N LEU A 24 13.79 -6.15 6.76
CA LEU A 24 12.53 -5.63 7.28
C LEU A 24 12.66 -4.99 8.67
N ARG A 25 13.59 -5.47 9.50
CA ARG A 25 13.85 -4.96 10.86
C ARG A 25 14.82 -3.78 10.90
N ASP A 26 15.63 -3.61 9.86
CA ASP A 26 16.58 -2.50 9.77
C ASP A 26 15.86 -1.14 9.90
N PRO A 27 16.42 -0.20 10.70
CA PRO A 27 15.80 1.08 10.93
C PRO A 27 15.91 1.98 9.69
N ILE A 28 14.80 2.61 9.33
CA ILE A 28 14.77 3.74 8.41
C ILE A 28 14.70 5.05 9.19
N LEU A 29 15.25 6.12 8.61
CA LEU A 29 15.11 7.47 9.14
C LEU A 29 13.94 8.15 8.43
N TRP A 30 12.88 8.46 9.18
CA TRP A 30 11.77 9.27 8.70
C TRP A 30 11.88 10.68 9.27
N ALA A 31 12.13 11.67 8.42
CA ALA A 31 12.14 13.07 8.79
C ALA A 31 10.72 13.64 8.68
N GLY A 32 9.97 13.59 9.78
CA GLY A 32 8.65 14.22 9.89
C GLY A 32 8.72 15.61 10.51
N ASP A 33 7.59 16.32 10.49
CA ASP A 33 7.49 17.70 11.00
C ASP A 33 7.78 17.82 12.51
N ARG A 34 7.65 16.71 13.26
CA ARG A 34 7.96 16.61 14.69
C ARG A 34 9.40 16.17 14.98
N GLY A 35 10.26 16.20 13.97
CA GLY A 35 11.64 15.75 14.04
C GLY A 35 11.85 14.32 13.53
N PRO A 36 13.12 13.89 13.39
CA PRO A 36 13.45 12.60 12.82
C PRO A 36 13.06 11.44 13.76
N VAL A 37 12.38 10.44 13.21
CA VAL A 37 12.03 9.19 13.90
C VAL A 37 12.77 8.03 13.23
N ARG A 38 13.30 7.11 14.03
CA ARG A 38 13.85 5.84 13.56
C ARG A 38 12.85 4.73 13.83
N LEU A 39 12.42 4.05 12.78
CA LEU A 39 11.48 2.91 12.89
C LEU A 39 11.94 1.76 12.00
N PRO A 40 11.63 0.49 12.36
CA PRO A 40 11.83 -0.65 11.48
C PRO A 40 11.15 -0.43 10.12
N ARG A 41 11.84 -0.79 9.03
CA ARG A 41 11.35 -0.63 7.66
C ARG A 41 9.94 -1.19 7.45
N TRP A 42 9.63 -2.35 8.04
CA TRP A 42 8.31 -2.98 7.90
C TRP A 42 7.16 -2.08 8.38
N GLN A 43 7.38 -1.24 9.40
CA GLN A 43 6.35 -0.35 9.92
C GLN A 43 5.96 0.72 8.90
N ALA A 44 6.93 1.28 8.18
CA ALA A 44 6.66 2.21 7.09
C ALA A 44 5.94 1.53 5.92
N MET A 45 6.26 0.27 5.63
CA MET A 45 5.58 -0.48 4.57
C MET A 45 4.10 -0.73 4.92
N VAL A 46 3.81 -1.12 6.17
CA VAL A 46 2.44 -1.25 6.67
C VAL A 46 1.70 0.09 6.62
N HIS A 47 2.36 1.18 7.02
CA HIS A 47 1.80 2.53 6.93
C HIS A 47 1.43 2.92 5.49
N CYS A 48 2.29 2.63 4.51
CA CYS A 48 1.98 2.84 3.09
C CYS A 48 0.75 2.03 2.63
N ALA A 49 0.64 0.77 3.04
CA ALA A 49 -0.53 -0.06 2.71
C ALA A 49 -1.81 0.51 3.33
N ASN A 50 -1.74 0.96 4.59
CA ASN A 50 -2.86 1.58 5.29
C ASN A 50 -3.31 2.89 4.63
N HIS A 51 -2.38 3.76 4.24
CA HIS A 51 -2.71 4.97 3.48
C HIS A 51 -3.33 4.65 2.11
N GLY A 52 -2.90 3.57 1.45
CA GLY A 52 -3.53 3.08 0.24
C GLY A 52 -5.00 2.72 0.46
N THR A 53 -5.32 2.02 1.56
CA THR A 53 -6.71 1.70 1.94
C THR A 53 -7.54 2.95 2.24
N GLN A 54 -6.96 3.94 2.95
CA GLN A 54 -7.61 5.23 3.22
C GLN A 54 -8.03 5.91 1.90
N HIS A 55 -7.07 6.17 1.01
CA HIS A 55 -7.36 6.86 -0.26
C HIS A 55 -8.29 6.07 -1.16
N ARG A 56 -8.20 4.73 -1.16
CA ARG A 56 -9.15 3.90 -1.90
C ARG A 56 -10.58 4.06 -1.37
N SER A 57 -10.75 4.18 -0.06
CA SER A 57 -12.06 4.40 0.58
C SER A 57 -12.62 5.79 0.27
N GLU A 58 -11.77 6.82 0.25
CA GLU A 58 -12.16 8.18 -0.17
C GLU A 58 -12.67 8.18 -1.62
N ILE A 59 -11.95 7.52 -2.53
CA ILE A 59 -12.37 7.39 -3.94
C ILE A 59 -13.66 6.56 -4.05
N ALA A 60 -13.81 5.51 -3.25
CA ALA A 60 -15.01 4.69 -3.25
C ALA A 60 -16.26 5.47 -2.81
N ALA A 61 -16.12 6.34 -1.81
CA ALA A 61 -17.18 7.26 -1.40
C ALA A 61 -17.55 8.22 -2.55
N MET A 62 -16.56 8.83 -3.21
CA MET A 62 -16.79 9.73 -4.35
C MET A 62 -17.49 9.02 -5.53
N LEU A 63 -17.09 7.79 -5.84
CA LEU A 63 -17.75 6.99 -6.89
C LEU A 63 -19.22 6.71 -6.52
N THR A 64 -19.47 6.37 -5.25
CA THR A 64 -20.82 6.11 -4.73
C THR A 64 -21.70 7.35 -4.85
N ASP A 65 -21.19 8.53 -4.48
CA ASP A 65 -21.91 9.81 -4.60
C ASP A 65 -22.28 10.14 -6.06
N LEU A 66 -21.49 9.66 -7.02
CA LEU A 66 -21.76 9.81 -8.46
C LEU A 66 -22.66 8.69 -9.03
N GLY A 67 -23.20 7.80 -8.19
CA GLY A 67 -24.05 6.68 -8.60
C GLY A 67 -23.27 5.52 -9.25
N HIS A 68 -21.96 5.46 -9.06
CA HIS A 68 -21.11 4.38 -9.55
C HIS A 68 -20.69 3.42 -8.44
N SER A 69 -20.68 2.12 -8.75
CA SER A 69 -20.12 1.12 -7.83
C SER A 69 -18.59 1.22 -7.81
N PRO A 70 -17.94 1.24 -6.63
CA PRO A 70 -16.49 1.17 -6.51
C PRO A 70 -15.92 -0.24 -6.70
N GLY A 71 -16.77 -1.26 -6.87
CA GLY A 71 -16.38 -2.67 -6.85
C GLY A 71 -16.21 -3.23 -5.43
N ASP A 72 -15.71 -4.46 -5.35
CA ASP A 72 -15.41 -5.11 -4.06
C ASP A 72 -14.08 -4.58 -3.48
N LEU A 73 -14.10 -4.23 -2.21
CA LEU A 73 -12.95 -3.68 -1.47
C LEU A 73 -12.43 -4.65 -0.41
N ASP A 74 -13.13 -5.76 -0.17
CA ASP A 74 -12.83 -6.69 0.92
C ASP A 74 -11.62 -7.56 0.59
N PHE A 75 -10.58 -7.43 1.41
CA PHE A 75 -9.36 -8.20 1.26
C PHE A 75 -9.58 -9.72 1.40
N ILE A 76 -10.52 -10.13 2.28
CA ILE A 76 -10.84 -11.56 2.48
C ILE A 76 -11.50 -12.16 1.23
N LEU A 77 -12.35 -11.41 0.54
CA LEU A 77 -12.98 -11.87 -0.70
C LEU A 77 -11.94 -12.00 -1.81
N TYR A 78 -11.03 -11.02 -1.93
CA TYR A 78 -9.88 -11.13 -2.83
C TYR A 78 -9.02 -12.38 -2.54
N CYS A 79 -8.66 -12.63 -1.27
CA CYS A 79 -7.87 -13.80 -0.90
C CYS A 79 -8.57 -15.13 -1.23
N ARG A 80 -9.88 -15.21 -0.98
CA ARG A 80 -10.70 -16.37 -1.36
C ARG A 80 -10.60 -16.62 -2.86
N ASP A 81 -10.81 -15.58 -3.67
CA ASP A 81 -10.84 -15.71 -5.12
C ASP A 81 -9.46 -16.11 -5.69
N GLN A 82 -8.37 -15.60 -5.11
CA GLN A 82 -7.01 -16.02 -5.48
C GLN A 82 -6.70 -17.47 -5.12
N ALA A 83 -7.25 -17.99 -4.03
CA ALA A 83 -7.03 -19.38 -3.62
C ALA A 83 -7.81 -20.40 -4.48
N GLN A 84 -8.80 -19.94 -5.24
CA GLN A 84 -9.65 -20.75 -6.12
C GLN A 84 -9.21 -20.70 -7.59
N ALA A 85 -8.25 -19.83 -7.93
CA ALA A 85 -7.65 -19.68 -9.26
C ALA A 85 -6.41 -20.56 -9.42
#